data_AF-W2Q8A8-F1
#
_entry.id   AF-W2Q8A8-F1
#
_cell.length_a   1.000
_cell.length_b   1.000
_cell.length_c   1.000
_cell.angle_alpha   90.00
_cell.angle_beta   90.00
_cell.angle_gamma   90.00
#
_symmetry.space_group_name_H-M   'P 1'
#
loop_
_entity.id
_entity.type
_entity.pdbx_description
1 polymer ?
#
loop_
_entity_poly.entity_id
_entity_poly.type
_entity_poly.pdbx_seq_one_letter_code
_entity_poly.pdbx_strand_id
1 'polypeptide(L)' 'MKFSTALIALTSAVAFLASPTASESEVHLRVHLDKGICYTSCPSGQYCPNEEYPHKCRGPKSGECFNPATGAFQKGCSA' A
#
# COMPACT_ATOMS: atom_id res chain seq x y z
N MET A 1 54.08 -24.44 -35.53
CA MET A 1 52.92 -23.89 -34.79
C MET A 1 52.69 -22.45 -35.23
N LYS A 2 51.60 -22.19 -35.97
CA LYS A 2 51.12 -20.86 -36.33
C LYS A 2 49.60 -20.97 -36.39
N PHE A 3 48.96 -20.78 -35.24
CA PHE A 3 47.50 -20.76 -35.17
C PHE A 3 47.05 -19.41 -35.73
N SER A 4 46.59 -19.44 -36.98
CA SER A 4 46.09 -18.28 -37.71
C SER A 4 44.96 -17.61 -36.95
N THR A 5 45.10 -16.30 -36.84
CA THR A 5 44.32 -15.27 -36.15
C THR A 5 42.85 -15.12 -36.60
N ALA A 6 42.22 -16.16 -37.15
CA ALA A 6 40.89 -16.11 -37.73
C ALA A 6 39.74 -16.37 -36.73
N LEU A 7 40.04 -16.79 -35.49
CA LEU A 7 39.03 -17.24 -34.52
C LEU A 7 38.53 -16.16 -33.55
N ILE A 8 39.04 -14.93 -33.59
CA ILE A 8 38.75 -13.91 -32.56
C ILE A 8 37.62 -12.94 -32.97
N ALA A 9 37.14 -12.99 -34.21
CA ALA A 9 36.19 -11.99 -34.72
C ALA A 9 34.70 -12.33 -34.54
N LEU A 10 34.34 -13.42 -33.85
CA LEU A 10 32.94 -13.87 -33.75
C LEU A 10 32.30 -13.74 -32.35
N THR A 11 33.03 -13.27 -31.34
CA THR A 11 32.51 -13.24 -29.95
C THR A 11 31.98 -11.87 -29.48
N SER A 12 32.13 -10.80 -30.26
CA SER A 12 31.78 -9.44 -29.83
C SER A 12 30.29 -9.06 -29.97
N ALA A 13 29.45 -9.93 -30.55
CA ALA A 13 28.01 -9.66 -30.71
C ALA A 13 27.14 -10.06 -29.50
N VAL A 14 27.68 -10.78 -28.51
CA VAL A 14 26.91 -11.31 -27.36
C VAL A 14 27.02 -10.42 -26.11
N ALA A 15 27.51 -9.18 -26.24
CA ALA A 15 27.59 -8.25 -25.11
C ALA A 15 26.52 -7.13 -25.14
N PHE A 16 25.81 -6.96 -26.25
CA PHE A 16 24.87 -5.83 -26.43
C PHE A 16 23.39 -6.15 -26.16
N LEU A 17 23.06 -7.39 -25.78
CA LEU A 17 21.67 -7.77 -25.42
C LEU A 17 21.44 -7.84 -23.90
N ALA A 18 22.46 -7.55 -23.09
CA ALA A 18 22.36 -7.61 -21.63
C ALA A 18 22.26 -6.23 -20.97
N SER A 19 21.74 -5.22 -21.70
CA SER A 19 21.26 -3.99 -21.08
C SER A 19 19.78 -4.16 -20.79
N PRO A 20 19.36 -4.54 -19.57
CA PRO A 20 17.99 -4.27 -19.15
C PRO A 20 17.84 -2.75 -19.06
N THR A 21 17.53 -2.09 -20.18
CA THR A 21 16.83 -0.81 -20.16
C THR A 21 15.34 -1.11 -20.00
N ALA A 22 15.01 -1.87 -18.95
CA ALA A 22 13.71 -1.71 -18.34
C ALA A 22 13.86 -0.41 -17.57
N SER A 23 13.50 0.70 -18.23
CA SER A 23 13.11 1.92 -17.56
C SER A 23 12.02 1.53 -16.57
N GLU A 24 12.40 1.19 -15.35
CA GLU A 24 11.49 1.02 -14.23
C GLU A 24 10.94 2.41 -13.98
N SER A 25 9.86 2.72 -14.70
CA SER A 25 8.99 3.82 -14.33
C SER A 25 8.40 3.42 -12.99
N GLU A 26 9.11 3.73 -11.91
CA GLU A 26 8.61 3.62 -10.57
C GLU A 26 7.39 4.52 -10.47
N VAL A 27 6.21 3.95 -10.75
CA VAL A 27 4.93 4.56 -10.45
C VAL A 27 4.87 4.56 -8.93
N HIS A 28 5.43 5.60 -8.33
CA HIS A 28 5.34 5.83 -6.90
C HIS A 28 3.87 6.15 -6.61
N LEU A 29 3.09 5.10 -6.38
CA LEU A 29 1.72 5.20 -5.94
C LEU A 29 1.78 5.82 -4.55
N ARG A 30 1.62 7.15 -4.49
CA ARG A 30 1.35 7.84 -3.24
C ARG A 30 -0.04 7.41 -2.79
N VAL A 31 -0.13 6.21 -2.22
CA VAL A 31 -1.27 5.84 -1.39
C VAL A 31 -1.14 6.78 -0.21
N HIS A 32 -1.90 7.88 -0.26
CA HIS A 32 -2.25 8.58 0.96
C HIS A 32 -2.84 7.50 1.86
N LEU A 33 -2.09 7.07 2.87
CA LEU A 33 -2.68 6.37 4.00
C LEU A 33 -3.43 7.46 4.79
N ASP A 34 -4.46 8.04 4.15
CA ASP A 34 -5.56 8.67 4.84
C ASP A 34 -5.94 7.67 5.92
N LYS A 35 -5.90 8.12 7.18
CA LYS A 35 -6.21 7.31 8.36
C LYS A 35 -7.40 6.42 8.01
N GLY A 36 -7.12 5.13 7.85
CA GLY A 36 -7.92 4.25 6.98
C GLY A 36 -9.38 4.22 7.39
N ILE A 37 -10.26 4.09 6.39
CA ILE A 37 -11.63 3.67 6.68
C ILE A 37 -11.55 2.29 7.34
N CYS A 38 -12.18 2.12 8.50
CA CYS A 38 -12.21 0.81 9.12
C CYS A 38 -13.34 -0.06 8.54
N TYR A 39 -12.97 -1.20 7.96
CA TYR A 39 -13.91 -2.19 7.40
C TYR A 39 -14.14 -3.41 8.30
N THR A 40 -13.61 -3.39 9.52
CA THR A 40 -13.71 -4.53 10.46
C THR A 40 -15.14 -4.70 10.95
N SER A 41 -15.67 -5.91 10.83
CA SER A 41 -16.94 -6.28 11.45
C SER A 41 -16.81 -6.35 12.97
N CYS A 42 -17.70 -5.68 13.68
CA CYS A 42 -17.70 -5.61 15.14
C CYS A 42 -18.92 -6.32 15.75
N PRO A 43 -18.82 -6.83 16.99
CA PRO A 43 -19.98 -7.31 17.74
C PRO A 43 -21.06 -6.24 17.88
N SER A 44 -22.32 -6.68 18.13
CA SER A 44 -23.43 -5.75 18.37
C SER A 44 -23.11 -4.77 19.50
N GLY A 45 -23.36 -3.47 19.25
CA GLY A 45 -23.06 -2.38 20.18
C GLY A 45 -21.62 -1.87 20.13
N GLN A 46 -20.77 -2.42 19.25
CA GLN A 46 -19.43 -1.92 18.98
C GLN A 46 -19.28 -1.45 17.54
N TYR A 47 -18.35 -0.53 17.36
CA TYR A 47 -18.08 0.10 16.07
C TYR A 47 -16.58 0.18 15.86
N CYS A 48 -16.17 0.16 14.59
CA CYS A 48 -14.79 0.36 14.22
C CYS A 48 -14.59 1.79 13.73
N PRO A 49 -13.90 2.65 14.50
CA PRO A 49 -13.71 4.03 14.10
C PRO A 49 -12.55 4.18 13.11
N ASN A 50 -12.73 5.08 12.14
CA ASN A 50 -11.72 5.41 11.12
C ASN A 50 -10.49 6.11 11.75
N GLU A 51 -10.73 6.87 12.82
CA GLU A 51 -9.74 7.72 13.46
C GLU A 51 -8.76 7.00 14.41
N GLU A 52 -8.99 5.72 14.69
CA GLU A 52 -8.16 4.92 15.59
C GLU A 52 -7.37 3.86 14.81
N TYR A 53 -6.04 3.94 14.85
CA TYR A 53 -5.13 2.93 14.28
C TYR A 53 -4.21 2.34 15.38
N PRO A 54 -4.04 1.01 15.47
CA PRO A 54 -4.73 0.00 14.66
C PRO A 54 -6.22 -0.02 14.96
N HIS A 55 -7.01 -0.28 13.92
CA HIS A 55 -8.46 -0.34 14.01
C HIS A 55 -8.92 -1.35 15.06
N LYS A 56 -9.70 -0.89 16.04
CA LYS A 56 -10.25 -1.71 17.12
C LYS A 56 -11.73 -1.45 17.29
N CYS A 57 -12.49 -2.52 17.41
CA CYS A 57 -13.89 -2.43 17.81
C CYS A 57 -13.98 -1.94 19.25
N ARG A 58 -14.80 -0.92 19.48
CA ARG A 58 -15.19 -0.50 20.82
C ARG A 58 -16.64 -0.01 20.84
N GLY A 59 -17.25 -0.02 22.02
CA GLY A 59 -18.54 0.63 22.23
C GLY A 59 -18.40 2.14 22.50
N PRO A 60 -19.52 2.89 22.42
CA PRO A 60 -19.55 4.27 22.87
C PRO A 60 -19.35 4.37 24.39
N LYS A 61 -18.64 5.39 24.86
CA LYS A 61 -18.55 5.74 26.28
C LYS A 61 -19.77 6.56 26.72
N SER A 62 -19.92 6.80 28.02
CA SER A 62 -21.01 7.65 28.54
C SER A 62 -21.02 9.03 27.85
N GLY A 63 -22.16 9.39 27.27
CA GLY A 63 -22.35 10.64 26.52
C GLY A 63 -21.69 10.66 25.13
N GLU A 64 -21.21 9.53 24.63
CA GLU A 64 -20.64 9.37 23.29
C GLU A 64 -21.57 8.53 22.41
N CYS A 65 -21.61 8.80 21.11
CA CYS A 65 -22.36 8.04 20.12
C CYS A 65 -21.50 7.82 18.87
N PHE A 66 -21.68 6.71 18.17
CA PHE A 66 -20.99 6.47 16.92
C PHE A 66 -21.76 7.10 15.76
N ASN A 67 -21.09 7.90 14.94
CA ASN A 67 -21.66 8.49 13.74
C ASN A 67 -21.20 7.70 12.52
N PRO A 68 -22.08 6.92 11.87
CA PRO A 68 -21.70 6.11 10.71
C PRO A 68 -21.40 6.94 9.47
N ALA A 69 -21.84 8.21 9.41
CA ALA A 69 -21.54 9.09 8.28
C ALA A 69 -20.07 9.56 8.28
N THR A 70 -19.49 9.73 9.47
CA THR A 70 -18.08 10.12 9.63
C THR A 70 -17.17 8.94 9.99
N GLY A 71 -17.76 7.83 10.44
CA GLY A 71 -17.03 6.68 10.98
C GLY A 71 -16.26 7.02 12.25
N ALA A 72 -16.79 7.96 13.04
CA ALA A 72 -16.15 8.52 14.22
C ALA A 72 -17.07 8.48 15.43
N PHE A 73 -16.49 8.52 16.62
CA PHE A 73 -17.26 8.74 17.82
C PHE A 73 -17.40 10.23 18.12
N GLN A 74 -18.61 10.65 18.49
CA GLN A 74 -18.93 12.05 18.77
C GLN A 74 -19.61 12.20 20.12
N LYS A 75 -19.57 13.43 20.67
CA LYS A 75 -20.27 13.76 21.92
C LYS A 75 -21.75 14.02 21.65
N GLY A 76 -22.60 13.25 22.31
CA GLY A 76 -24.04 13.27 22.10
C GLY A 76 -24.47 12.64 20.77
N CYS A 77 -25.71 12.17 20.73
CA CYS A 77 -26.27 11.48 19.56
C CYS A 77 -26.97 12.43 18.58
N SER A 78 -26.94 13.75 18.84
CA SER A 78 -27.68 14.76 18.08
C SER A 78 -26.78 15.76 17.37
N ALA A 79 -25.46 15.50 17.35
CA ALA A 79 -24.46 16.34 16.70
C ALA A 79 -24.34 16.00 15.21
#